data_AF-A0AA39NAP4-F1
#
_entry.id   AF-A0AA39NAP4-F1
#
_cell.length_a   1.000
_cell.length_b   1.000
_cell.length_c   1.000
_cell.angle_alpha   90.00
_cell.angle_beta   90.00
_cell.angle_gamma   90.00
#
_symmetry.space_group_name_H-M   'P 1'
#
loop_
_entity.id
_entity.type
_entity.pdbx_description
1 polymer ?
#
loop_
_entity_poly.entity_id
_entity_poly.type
_entity_poly.pdbx_seq_one_letter_code
_entity_poly.pdbx_strand_id
1 'polypeptide(L)'
;MHCFPDGDHLPGQLDIGAANYGLADPLWLRRAPYIFAMKKAMQTWEDMPPSLLSEVRMAGWTEKEFLLVEKTVANYYCDTFWQYFGHAPVLPWQLLHQTSEDYVPETRPQMTTSRSGVYVDVEELS
;
A
#
# COMPACT_ATOMS: atom_id res chain seq x y z
N MET A 1 16.49 9.11 14.84
CA MET A 1 16.15 8.15 13.76
C MET A 1 15.64 6.90 14.45
N HIS A 2 14.37 6.92 14.86
CA HIS A 2 13.69 5.77 15.45
C HIS A 2 12.85 5.18 14.33
N CYS A 3 13.31 4.09 13.72
CA CYS A 3 12.62 3.43 12.60
C CYS A 3 11.32 2.72 13.05
N PHE A 4 11.04 2.71 14.35
CA PHE A 4 9.81 2.19 14.94
C PHE A 4 9.27 3.24 15.94
N PRO A 5 8.01 3.68 15.78
CA PRO A 5 7.45 4.76 16.60
C PRO A 5 7.29 4.39 18.07
N ASP A 6 7.28 3.09 18.40
CA ASP A 6 7.17 2.59 19.76
C ASP A 6 8.43 1.79 20.13
N GLY A 7 9.32 2.40 20.89
CA GLY A 7 10.53 1.76 21.44
C GLY A 7 10.25 0.65 22.45
N ASP A 8 8.98 0.29 22.66
CA ASP A 8 8.51 -0.70 23.62
C ASP A 8 8.36 -2.11 23.03
N HIS A 9 8.44 -2.26 21.70
CA HIS A 9 8.39 -3.57 21.06
C HIS A 9 9.79 -4.16 20.90
N LEU A 10 10.01 -5.33 21.50
CA LEU A 10 11.24 -6.10 21.32
C LEU A 10 11.44 -6.44 19.84
N PRO A 11 12.68 -6.52 19.35
CA PRO A 11 12.97 -7.06 18.02
C PRO A 11 12.33 -8.45 17.87
N GLY A 12 11.34 -8.58 16.97
CA GLY A 12 10.60 -9.82 16.74
C GLY A 12 9.20 -9.89 17.38
N GLN A 13 8.76 -8.88 18.13
CA GLN A 13 7.37 -8.76 18.55
C GLN A 13 6.54 -8.16 17.40
N LEU A 14 6.18 -9.02 16.44
CA LEU A 14 5.27 -8.66 15.35
C LEU A 14 3.83 -8.88 15.82
N ASP A 15 3.00 -7.85 15.74
CA ASP A 15 1.55 -7.99 15.92
C ASP A 15 1.00 -8.87 14.78
N ILE A 16 0.67 -10.11 15.12
CA ILE A 16 0.15 -11.09 14.16
C ILE A 16 -1.24 -10.65 13.68
N GLY A 17 -2.00 -9.94 14.53
CA GLY A 17 -3.28 -9.31 14.21
C GLY A 17 -3.19 -8.35 13.02
N ALA A 18 -2.05 -7.67 12.85
CA ALA A 18 -1.83 -6.72 11.76
C ALA A 18 -1.58 -7.38 10.38
N ALA A 19 -1.33 -8.70 10.33
CA ALA A 19 -0.83 -9.36 9.12
C ALA A 19 -1.79 -9.31 7.92
N ASN A 20 -3.09 -9.16 8.16
CA ASN A 20 -4.13 -9.07 7.14
C ASN A 20 -4.64 -7.63 6.90
N TYR A 21 -3.86 -6.62 7.30
CA TYR A 21 -4.15 -5.20 7.07
C TYR A 21 -3.08 -4.58 6.14
N GLY A 22 -3.26 -3.30 5.80
CA GLY A 22 -2.31 -2.59 4.94
C GLY A 22 -2.33 -3.12 3.51
N LEU A 23 -1.15 -3.45 2.97
CA LEU A 23 -1.01 -4.03 1.62
C LEU A 23 -1.58 -5.44 1.50
N ALA A 24 -1.75 -6.15 2.63
CA ALA A 24 -2.31 -7.50 2.67
C ALA A 24 -3.82 -7.50 2.97
N ASP A 25 -4.51 -6.36 3.05
CA ASP A 25 -5.95 -6.35 3.33
C ASP A 25 -6.74 -6.98 2.15
N PRO A 26 -7.71 -7.88 2.38
CA PRO A 26 -8.49 -8.48 1.28
C PRO A 26 -9.36 -7.46 0.53
N LEU A 27 -9.75 -6.36 1.18
CA LEU A 27 -10.59 -5.33 0.58
C LEU A 27 -9.73 -4.25 -0.10
N TRP A 28 -9.94 -4.08 -1.40
CA TRP A 28 -9.15 -3.13 -2.20
C TRP A 28 -9.23 -1.70 -1.68
N LEU A 29 -10.39 -1.25 -1.19
CA LEU A 29 -10.56 0.09 -0.60
C LEU A 29 -9.69 0.30 0.64
N ARG A 30 -9.43 -0.77 1.41
CA ARG A 30 -8.57 -0.71 2.59
C ARG A 30 -7.09 -0.78 2.21
N ARG A 31 -6.74 -1.49 1.13
CA ARG A 31 -5.39 -1.48 0.55
C ARG A 31 -5.03 -0.17 -0.14
N ALA A 32 -6.02 0.50 -0.74
CA ALA A 32 -5.78 1.63 -1.64
C ALA A 32 -4.86 2.72 -1.06
N PRO A 33 -5.06 3.24 0.17
CA PRO A 33 -4.18 4.26 0.74
C PRO A 33 -2.70 3.84 0.82
N TYR A 34 -2.43 2.53 0.95
CA TYR A 34 -1.07 2.01 1.04
C TYR A 34 -0.43 1.88 -0.34
N ILE A 35 -1.19 1.43 -1.33
CA ILE A 35 -0.74 1.36 -2.73
C ILE A 35 -0.47 2.76 -3.30
N PHE A 36 -1.33 3.74 -3.02
CA PHE A 36 -1.11 5.11 -3.49
C PHE A 36 0.06 5.81 -2.79
N ALA A 37 0.26 5.57 -1.49
CA ALA A 37 1.48 6.01 -0.80
C ALA A 37 2.75 5.39 -1.43
N MET A 38 2.70 4.10 -1.78
CA MET A 38 3.80 3.39 -2.43
C MET A 38 4.08 3.91 -3.84
N LYS A 39 3.02 4.15 -4.63
CA LYS A 39 3.09 4.81 -5.93
C LYS A 39 3.77 6.18 -5.83
N LYS A 40 3.36 7.01 -4.88
CA LYS A 40 3.97 8.33 -4.62
C LYS A 40 5.44 8.24 -4.25
N ALA A 41 5.81 7.27 -3.40
CA ALA A 41 7.22 7.03 -3.06
C ALA A 41 8.04 6.59 -4.29
N MET A 42 7.48 5.76 -5.17
CA MET A 42 8.14 5.31 -6.40
C MET A 42 8.32 6.42 -7.43
N GLN A 43 7.46 7.43 -7.45
CA GLN A 43 7.61 8.58 -8.34
C GLN A 43 8.89 9.38 -8.07
N THR A 44 9.49 9.24 -6.88
CA THR A 44 10.76 9.91 -6.55
C THR A 44 11.99 9.07 -6.87
N TRP A 45 11.83 7.89 -7.46
CA TRP A 45 12.95 7.02 -7.83
C TRP A 45 13.59 7.49 -9.14
N GLU A 46 14.87 7.18 -9.32
CA GLU A 46 15.70 7.73 -10.42
C GLU A 46 15.25 7.23 -11.80
N ASP A 47 14.70 6.02 -11.87
CA ASP A 47 14.14 5.44 -13.09
C ASP A 47 12.74 5.98 -13.38
N MET A 48 12.52 6.40 -14.62
CA MET A 48 11.21 6.87 -15.08
C MET A 48 10.12 5.81 -14.81
N PRO A 49 9.12 6.11 -13.95
CA PRO A 49 8.09 5.14 -13.63
C PRO A 49 7.14 4.96 -14.84
N PRO A 50 6.47 3.79 -14.97
CA PRO A 50 5.45 3.58 -16.00
C PRO A 50 4.42 4.72 -16.03
N SER A 51 3.91 5.08 -17.20
CA SER A 51 2.93 6.18 -17.36
C SER A 51 1.71 6.06 -16.43
N LEU A 52 1.29 4.82 -16.14
CA LEU A 52 0.20 4.54 -15.19
C LEU A 52 0.55 4.95 -13.74
N LEU A 53 1.82 4.84 -13.33
CA LEU A 53 2.27 5.30 -12.02
C LEU A 53 2.33 6.82 -11.92
N SER A 54 2.31 7.54 -13.03
CA SER A 54 2.28 9.01 -13.07
C SER A 54 0.87 9.58 -13.28
N GLU A 55 -0.12 8.74 -13.57
CA GLU A 55 -1.51 9.18 -13.81
C GLU A 55 -2.18 9.61 -12.51
N VAL A 56 -2.72 10.82 -12.46
CA VAL A 56 -3.54 11.34 -11.35
C VAL A 56 -4.99 11.41 -11.79
N ARG A 57 -5.92 10.96 -10.93
CA ARG A 57 -7.36 10.93 -11.25
C ARG A 57 -8.22 11.75 -10.29
N MET A 58 -8.63 12.92 -10.76
CA MET A 58 -9.57 13.80 -10.07
C MET A 58 -10.93 13.15 -9.78
N ALA A 59 -11.39 12.26 -10.66
CA ALA A 59 -12.68 11.57 -10.51
C ALA A 59 -12.60 10.33 -9.59
N GLY A 60 -11.40 9.99 -9.11
CA GLY A 60 -11.12 8.77 -8.36
C GLY A 60 -10.89 7.53 -9.24
N TRP A 61 -10.65 6.43 -8.55
CA TRP A 61 -10.29 5.12 -9.08
C TRP A 61 -11.40 4.12 -8.79
N THR A 62 -11.84 3.41 -9.82
CA THR A 62 -12.69 2.21 -9.64
C THR A 62 -11.83 1.02 -9.21
N GLU A 63 -12.45 -0.03 -8.67
CA GLU A 63 -11.74 -1.26 -8.30
C GLU A 63 -10.90 -1.83 -9.45
N LYS A 64 -11.46 -1.92 -10.66
CA LYS A 64 -10.76 -2.47 -11.82
C LYS A 64 -9.50 -1.68 -12.16
N GLU A 65 -9.57 -0.35 -12.07
CA GLU A 65 -8.45 0.53 -12.37
C GLU A 65 -7.42 0.50 -11.24
N PHE A 66 -7.89 0.48 -10.00
CA PHE A 66 -7.04 0.27 -8.83
C PHE A 66 -6.24 -1.03 -8.94
N LEU A 67 -6.87 -2.15 -9.31
CA LEU A 67 -6.16 -3.44 -9.47
C LEU A 67 -5.08 -3.38 -10.55
N LEU A 68 -5.27 -2.55 -11.58
CA LEU A 68 -4.23 -2.31 -12.59
C LEU A 68 -3.07 -1.50 -12.02
N VAL A 69 -3.37 -0.44 -11.27
CA VAL A 69 -2.35 0.37 -10.56
C VAL A 69 -1.59 -0.50 -9.56
N GLU A 70 -2.28 -1.27 -8.72
CA GLU A 70 -1.69 -2.19 -7.74
C GLU A 70 -0.72 -3.17 -8.39
N LYS A 71 -1.13 -3.79 -9.51
CA LYS A 71 -0.26 -4.68 -10.28
C LYS A 71 0.97 -3.97 -10.82
N THR A 72 0.82 -2.75 -11.36
CA THR A 72 1.94 -1.98 -11.90
C THR A 72 2.90 -1.53 -10.80
N VAL A 73 2.38 -1.07 -9.66
CA VAL A 73 3.17 -0.73 -8.45
C VAL A 73 3.96 -1.95 -7.99
N ALA A 74 3.31 -3.11 -7.86
CA ALA A 74 3.97 -4.33 -7.41
C ALA A 74 5.08 -4.81 -8.36
N ASN A 75 4.82 -4.76 -9.67
CA ASN A 75 5.83 -5.14 -10.66
C ASN A 75 7.03 -4.19 -10.64
N TYR A 76 6.77 -2.88 -10.69
CA TYR A 76 7.84 -1.88 -10.68
C TYR A 76 8.65 -1.95 -9.38
N TYR A 77 7.99 -2.15 -8.23
CA TYR A 77 8.67 -2.42 -6.96
C TYR A 77 9.63 -3.58 -7.05
N CYS A 78 9.15 -4.75 -7.49
CA CYS A 78 9.93 -5.97 -7.52
C CYS A 78 11.13 -5.85 -8.46
N ASP A 79 10.91 -5.25 -9.64
CA ASP A 79 11.96 -5.05 -10.64
C ASP A 79 13.04 -4.08 -10.10
N THR A 80 12.65 -2.91 -9.60
CA THR A 80 13.60 -1.94 -9.05
C THR A 80 14.30 -2.47 -7.80
N PHE A 81 13.57 -3.15 -6.91
CA PHE A 81 14.15 -3.75 -5.70
C PHE A 81 15.21 -4.80 -6.07
N TRP A 82 14.91 -5.70 -7.01
CA TRP A 82 15.89 -6.68 -7.49
C TRP A 82 17.11 -6.01 -8.10
N GLN A 83 16.91 -5.00 -8.96
CA GLN A 83 18.02 -4.28 -9.59
C GLN A 83 18.93 -3.59 -8.57
N TYR A 84 18.36 -3.06 -7.49
CA TYR A 84 19.11 -2.35 -6.46
C TYR A 84 19.77 -3.28 -5.43
N PHE A 85 19.03 -4.28 -4.91
CA PHE A 85 19.48 -5.14 -3.80
C PHE A 85 20.00 -6.52 -4.24
N GLY A 86 19.75 -6.94 -5.49
CA GLY A 86 20.21 -8.22 -6.03
C GLY A 86 19.47 -9.45 -5.52
N HIS A 87 18.34 -9.28 -4.84
CA HIS A 87 17.49 -10.39 -4.39
C HIS A 87 16.00 -10.00 -4.44
N ALA A 88 15.11 -10.99 -4.35
CA ALA A 88 13.67 -10.75 -4.37
C ALA A 88 13.22 -10.04 -3.09
N PRO A 89 12.27 -9.08 -3.15
CA PRO A 89 11.71 -8.50 -1.96
C PRO A 89 10.87 -9.52 -1.19
N VAL A 90 10.81 -9.35 0.13
CA VAL A 90 9.82 -10.05 0.96
C VAL A 90 8.50 -9.28 0.87
N LEU A 91 7.47 -9.93 0.36
CA LEU A 91 6.13 -9.33 0.25
C LEU A 91 5.29 -9.70 1.48
N PRO A 92 4.47 -8.77 2.00
CA PRO A 92 3.50 -9.10 3.04
C PRO A 92 2.54 -10.15 2.49
N TRP A 93 2.35 -11.23 3.25
CA TRP A 93 1.49 -12.33 2.86
C TRP A 93 0.28 -12.41 3.78
N GLN A 94 -0.88 -12.67 3.20
CA GLN A 94 -2.11 -12.87 3.95
C GLN A 94 -2.02 -14.15 4.77
N LEU A 95 -2.34 -14.07 6.06
CA LEU A 95 -2.52 -15.24 6.90
C LEU A 95 -3.90 -15.84 6.62
N LEU A 96 -3.93 -17.14 6.30
CA LEU A 96 -5.16 -17.90 6.02
C LEU A 96 -6.09 -18.04 7.24
N HIS A 97 -5.55 -17.88 8.46
CA HIS A 97 -6.32 -17.97 9.68
C HIS A 97 -6.64 -16.58 10.22
N GLN A 98 -7.84 -16.43 10.80
CA GLN A 98 -8.15 -15.26 11.62
C GLN A 98 -7.32 -15.34 12.89
N THR A 99 -6.50 -14.33 13.09
CA THR A 99 -5.73 -14.11 14.30
C THR A 99 -6.68 -13.63 15.39
N SER A 100 -6.54 -14.13 16.61
CA SER A 100 -7.45 -13.77 17.72
C SER A 100 -7.20 -12.38 18.31
N GLU A 101 -6.27 -11.60 17.73
CA GLU A 101 -5.89 -10.29 18.24
C GLU A 101 -6.67 -9.19 17.52
N ASP A 102 -7.27 -8.29 18.31
CA ASP A 102 -8.06 -7.14 17.86
C ASP A 102 -7.13 -6.00 17.39
N TYR A 103 -6.36 -6.24 16.33
CA TYR A 103 -5.56 -5.17 15.74
C TYR A 103 -6.46 -4.04 15.22
N VAL A 104 -6.19 -2.82 15.68
CA VAL A 104 -6.87 -1.61 15.23
C VAL A 104 -5.96 -0.89 14.23
N PRO A 105 -6.30 -0.88 12.93
CA PRO A 105 -5.48 -0.20 11.93
C PRO A 105 -5.48 1.31 12.13
N GLU A 106 -4.37 1.95 11.79
CA GLU A 106 -4.28 3.41 11.76
C GLU A 106 -5.36 4.02 10.86
N THR A 107 -6.00 5.08 11.36
CA THR A 107 -7.00 5.80 10.57
C THR A 107 -6.30 6.66 9.52
N ARG A 108 -6.35 6.24 8.26
CA ARG A 108 -5.89 7.06 7.14
C ARG A 108 -7.02 7.93 6.60
N PRO A 109 -6.75 9.21 6.26
CA PRO A 109 -7.75 10.08 5.68
C PRO A 109 -8.19 9.51 4.32
N GLN A 110 -9.43 9.03 4.25
CA GLN A 110 -10.07 8.60 3.02
C GLN A 110 -11.18 9.59 2.70
N MET A 111 -11.23 10.13 1.49
CA MET A 111 -12.46 10.74 0.99
C MET A 111 -13.36 9.63 0.46
N THR A 112 -14.27 9.16 1.30
CA THR A 112 -15.43 8.39 0.83
C THR A 112 -16.31 9.34 0.03
N THR A 113 -16.15 9.31 -1.29
CA THR A 113 -17.05 10.05 -2.17
C THR A 113 -18.46 9.49 -2.03
N SER A 114 -19.48 10.32 -2.29
CA SER A 114 -20.89 9.89 -2.28
C SER A 114 -21.21 8.80 -3.32
N ARG A 115 -20.25 8.43 -4.17
CA ARG A 115 -20.35 7.37 -5.17
C ARG A 115 -19.78 6.08 -4.58
N SER A 116 -20.66 5.13 -4.26
CA SER A 116 -20.25 3.78 -3.84
C SER A 116 -19.26 3.18 -4.85
N GLY A 117 -18.13 2.66 -4.37
CA GLY A 117 -17.16 1.92 -5.18
C GLY A 117 -16.08 2.74 -5.89
N VAL A 118 -15.88 4.01 -5.52
CA VAL A 118 -14.78 4.85 -6.04
C VAL A 118 -13.87 5.31 -4.90
N TYR A 119 -12.56 5.18 -5.10
CA TYR A 119 -11.53 5.67 -4.19
C TYR A 119 -10.91 6.96 -4.71
N VAL A 120 -10.80 7.99 -3.87
CA VAL A 120 -10.06 9.21 -4.18
C VAL A 120 -8.93 9.35 -3.18
N ASP A 121 -7.70 9.36 -3.70
CA ASP A 121 -6.54 9.66 -2.88
C ASP A 121 -6.40 11.18 -2.72
N VAL A 122 -6.49 11.68 -1.49
CA VAL A 122 -6.43 13.13 -1.24
C VAL A 122 -5.01 13.65 -1.47
N GLU A 123 -3.99 12.83 -1.24
CA GLU A 123 -2.60 13.23 -1.42
C GLU A 123 -2.16 13.29 -2.88
N GLU A 124 -2.87 12.61 -3.78
CA GLU A 124 -2.67 12.77 -5.22
C GLU A 124 -3.24 14.10 -5.76
N LEU A 125 -4.12 14.77 -4.99
CA LEU A 125 -4.76 16.02 -5.38
C LEU A 125 -4.03 17.28 -4.89
N SER A 126 -3.03 17.11 -4.02
CA SER A 126 -2.23 18.17 -3.41
C SER A 126 -0.89 18.34 -4.11
#